data_AF-A0ABD4BM07-F1
#
_entry.id   AF-A0ABD4BM07-F1
#
_cell.length_a   1.000
_cell.length_b   1.000
_cell.length_c   1.000
_cell.angle_alpha   90.00
_cell.angle_beta   90.00
_cell.angle_gamma   90.00
#
_symmetry.space_group_name_H-M   'P 1'
#
loop_
_entity.id
_entity.type
_entity.pdbx_description
1 polymer ?
#
loop_
_entity_poly.entity_id
_entity_poly.type
_entity_poly.pdbx_seq_one_letter_code
_entity_poly.pdbx_strand_id
1 'polypeptide(L)'
;MDDQGHVRVKLNNLFAKHQPAFKAVNVTMRSPEGALWEIQFHTPDTFRLKEQFHDLYKHSHALQLQGAPLTVQREVQAPAQDAFRLVPSPPECNDIDDWEEENVPTLAMKAAAFKFQPNNRKEGSL
;
A
#
# COMPACT_ATOMS: atom_id res chain seq x y z
N MET A 1 -11.42 12.43 -17.31
CA MET A 1 -11.65 12.68 -15.86
C MET A 1 -10.90 13.93 -15.37
N ASP A 2 -10.15 14.54 -16.27
CA ASP A 2 -9.18 15.62 -16.15
C ASP A 2 -9.89 16.98 -16.04
N ASP A 3 -11.09 17.08 -16.60
CA ASP A 3 -11.81 18.35 -16.82
C ASP A 3 -12.68 18.80 -15.65
N GLN A 4 -12.57 18.17 -14.48
CA GLN A 4 -13.34 18.53 -13.28
C GLN A 4 -12.43 18.99 -12.12
N GLY A 5 -11.16 19.31 -12.39
CA GLY A 5 -10.19 19.78 -11.38
C GLY A 5 -9.78 18.74 -10.32
N HIS A 6 -10.05 17.46 -10.58
CA HIS A 6 -9.63 16.36 -9.72
C HIS A 6 -8.20 15.97 -10.04
N VAL A 7 -7.33 15.95 -9.02
CA VAL A 7 -5.91 15.64 -9.21
C VAL A 7 -5.55 14.31 -8.56
N ARG A 8 -4.78 13.49 -9.27
CA ARG A 8 -4.21 12.27 -8.69
C ARG A 8 -3.15 12.67 -7.66
N VAL A 9 -3.25 12.09 -6.47
CA VAL A 9 -2.27 12.31 -5.39
C VAL A 9 -1.46 11.07 -5.06
N LYS A 10 -2.00 9.88 -5.38
CA LYS A 10 -1.32 8.61 -5.15
C LYS A 10 -1.79 7.54 -6.12
N LEU A 11 -0.89 6.66 -6.51
CA LEU A 11 -1.13 5.40 -7.19
C LEU A 11 -0.36 4.31 -6.44
N ASN A 12 -1.05 3.26 -6.04
CA ASN A 12 -0.47 2.10 -5.37
C ASN A 12 -0.86 0.83 -6.13
N ASN A 13 0.12 0.20 -6.77
CA ASN A 13 -0.03 -1.04 -7.51
C ASN A 13 0.27 -2.24 -6.59
N LEU A 14 -0.78 -2.89 -6.09
CA LEU A 14 -0.67 -4.05 -5.22
C LEU A 14 -0.55 -5.37 -5.99
N PHE A 15 -0.77 -5.36 -7.32
CA PHE A 15 -0.53 -6.53 -8.17
C PHE A 15 0.96 -6.86 -8.29
N ALA A 16 1.81 -5.84 -8.37
CA ALA A 16 3.26 -6.01 -8.52
C ALA A 16 4.00 -6.29 -7.20
N LYS A 17 3.31 -6.30 -6.05
CA LYS A 17 3.94 -6.53 -4.74
C LYS A 17 4.17 -8.00 -4.46
N HIS A 18 5.25 -8.29 -3.74
CA HIS A 18 5.56 -9.64 -3.31
C HIS A 18 4.59 -10.14 -2.23
N GLN A 19 3.89 -11.25 -2.52
CA GLN A 19 2.94 -11.93 -1.62
C GLN A 19 1.90 -11.00 -0.95
N PRO A 20 1.07 -10.32 -1.75
CA PRO A 20 0.13 -9.36 -1.20
C PRO A 20 -1.07 -10.10 -0.58
N ALA A 21 -1.54 -9.60 0.57
CA ALA A 21 -2.81 -10.05 1.17
C ALA A 21 -4.05 -9.53 0.42
N PHE A 22 -3.85 -8.68 -0.58
CA PHE A 22 -4.86 -7.97 -1.34
C PHE A 22 -4.27 -7.46 -2.66
N LYS A 23 -4.96 -7.66 -3.79
CA LYS A 23 -4.49 -7.24 -5.12
C LYS A 23 -5.46 -6.26 -5.77
N ALA A 24 -4.95 -5.10 -6.14
CA ALA A 24 -5.65 -4.03 -6.84
C ALA A 24 -4.65 -2.98 -7.35
N VAL A 25 -5.07 -2.14 -8.29
CA VAL A 25 -4.45 -0.83 -8.48
C VAL A 25 -5.33 0.20 -7.79
N ASN A 26 -4.77 0.93 -6.82
CA ASN A 26 -5.49 1.95 -6.07
C ASN A 26 -5.01 3.32 -6.52
N VAL A 27 -5.95 4.19 -6.92
CA VAL A 27 -5.67 5.57 -7.32
C VAL A 27 -6.39 6.49 -6.36
N THR A 28 -5.64 7.24 -5.56
CA THR A 28 -6.17 8.27 -4.68
C THR A 28 -6.21 9.60 -5.44
N MET A 29 -7.38 10.23 -5.42
CA MET A 29 -7.70 11.50 -6.05
C MET A 29 -8.02 12.54 -4.98
N ARG A 30 -7.73 13.80 -5.27
CA ARG A 30 -8.15 14.97 -4.50
C ARG A 30 -9.15 15.77 -5.34
N SER A 31 -10.33 16.05 -4.80
CA SER A 31 -11.32 16.92 -5.46
C SER A 31 -10.84 18.38 -5.44
N PRO A 32 -11.44 19.27 -6.26
CA PRO A 32 -11.15 20.71 -6.21
C PRO A 32 -11.33 21.33 -4.82
N GLU A 33 -12.28 20.82 -4.04
CA GLU A 33 -12.59 21.24 -2.66
C GLU A 33 -11.62 20.65 -1.63
N GLY A 34 -10.67 19.81 -2.06
CA GLY A 34 -9.64 19.20 -1.23
C GLY A 34 -9.99 17.84 -0.62
N ALA A 35 -11.18 17.30 -0.88
CA ALA A 35 -11.58 15.99 -0.36
C ALA A 35 -10.80 14.86 -1.04
N LEU A 36 -10.36 13.86 -0.28
CA LEU A 36 -9.71 12.66 -0.81
C LEU A 36 -10.72 11.55 -1.07
N TRP A 37 -10.59 10.89 -2.21
CA TRP A 37 -11.34 9.68 -2.55
C TRP A 37 -10.46 8.72 -3.36
N GLU A 38 -10.85 7.45 -3.44
CA GLU A 38 -10.04 6.41 -4.06
C GLU A 38 -10.85 5.62 -5.09
N ILE A 39 -10.22 5.32 -6.22
CA ILE A 39 -10.69 4.33 -7.19
C ILE A 39 -9.81 3.09 -7.04
N GLN A 40 -10.44 1.91 -6.94
CA GLN A 40 -9.74 0.63 -6.91
C GLN A 40 -10.09 -0.19 -8.15
N PHE A 41 -9.08 -0.58 -8.91
CA PHE A 41 -9.22 -1.45 -10.07
C PHE A 41 -8.89 -2.89 -9.70
N HIS A 42 -9.81 -3.80 -10.03
CA HIS A 42 -9.72 -5.22 -9.70
C HIS A 42 -9.96 -6.07 -10.95
N THR A 43 -9.38 -7.27 -10.95
CA THR A 43 -9.93 -8.39 -11.75
C THR A 43 -11.16 -8.98 -11.05
N PRO A 44 -12.05 -9.69 -11.77
CA PRO A 44 -13.21 -10.34 -11.14
C PRO A 44 -12.84 -11.23 -9.95
N ASP A 45 -11.77 -12.03 -10.07
CA ASP A 45 -11.33 -12.92 -8.98
C ASP A 45 -10.79 -12.14 -7.77
N THR A 46 -9.99 -11.11 -8.00
CA THR A 46 -9.48 -10.29 -6.90
C THR A 46 -10.58 -9.49 -6.20
N PHE A 47 -11.62 -9.10 -6.92
CA PHE A 47 -12.80 -8.44 -6.33
C PHE A 47 -13.59 -9.42 -5.45
N ARG A 48 -13.85 -10.64 -5.95
CA ARG A 48 -14.50 -11.69 -5.17
C ARG A 48 -13.73 -12.01 -3.88
N LEU A 49 -12.40 -12.15 -3.96
CA LEU A 49 -11.57 -12.38 -2.77
C LEU A 49 -11.58 -11.18 -1.82
N LYS A 50 -11.60 -9.94 -2.33
CA LYS A 50 -11.77 -8.74 -1.50
C LYS A 50 -13.05 -8.81 -0.70
N GLU A 51 -14.18 -9.16 -1.32
CA GLU A 51 -15.47 -9.26 -0.63
C GLU A 51 -15.43 -10.37 0.42
N GLN A 52 -14.86 -11.53 0.08
CA GLN A 52 -14.73 -12.66 0.99
C GLN A 52 -13.89 -12.32 2.25
N PHE A 53 -12.81 -11.55 2.11
CA PHE A 53 -11.89 -11.22 3.21
C PHE A 53 -12.11 -9.82 3.80
N HIS A 54 -13.21 -9.14 3.48
CA HIS A 54 -13.46 -7.76 3.89
C HIS A 54 -13.39 -7.54 5.40
N ASP A 55 -14.01 -8.42 6.17
CA ASP A 55 -14.01 -8.32 7.64
C ASP A 55 -12.63 -8.60 8.24
N LEU A 56 -11.86 -9.50 7.62
CA LEU A 56 -10.48 -9.78 8.01
C LEU A 56 -9.60 -8.53 7.84
N TYR A 57 -9.76 -7.78 6.74
CA TYR A 57 -9.02 -6.53 6.54
C TYR A 57 -9.40 -5.46 7.55
N LYS A 58 -10.70 -5.30 7.84
CA LYS A 58 -11.16 -4.36 8.88
C LYS A 58 -10.58 -4.70 10.24
N HIS A 59 -10.56 -5.99 10.58
CA HIS A 59 -9.98 -6.46 11.83
C HIS A 59 -8.47 -6.18 11.89
N SER A 60 -7.73 -6.54 10.84
CA SER A 60 -6.29 -6.29 10.76
C SER A 60 -5.95 -4.79 10.83
N HIS A 61 -6.73 -3.93 10.16
CA HIS A 61 -6.59 -2.48 10.24
C HIS A 61 -6.89 -1.94 11.64
N ALA A 62 -7.92 -2.45 12.32
CA ALA A 62 -8.20 -2.07 13.70
C ALA A 62 -7.05 -2.44 14.65
N LEU A 63 -6.45 -3.63 14.49
CA LEU A 63 -5.26 -4.05 15.23
C LEU A 63 -4.07 -3.13 14.96
N GLN A 64 -3.85 -2.76 13.69
CA GLN A 64 -2.79 -1.80 13.32
C GLN A 64 -2.97 -0.45 14.02
N LEU A 65 -4.19 0.09 14.05
CA LEU A 65 -4.50 1.35 14.73
C LEU A 65 -4.30 1.27 16.25
N GLN A 66 -4.45 0.07 16.83
CA GLN A 66 -4.16 -0.20 18.24
C GLN A 66 -2.67 -0.44 18.53
N GLY A 67 -1.80 -0.33 17.52
CA GLY A 67 -0.35 -0.52 17.66
C GLY A 67 0.08 -1.98 17.70
N ALA A 68 -0.75 -2.91 17.22
CA ALA A 68 -0.37 -4.33 17.18
C ALA A 68 0.89 -4.54 16.33
N PRO A 69 1.81 -5.44 16.75
CA PRO A 69 3.00 -5.75 15.97
C PRO A 69 2.68 -6.26 14.56
N LEU A 70 3.60 -6.02 13.62
CA LEU A 70 3.47 -6.48 12.23
C LEU A 70 3.34 -8.01 12.12
N THR A 71 3.90 -8.78 13.06
CA THR A 71 3.78 -10.24 13.09
C THR A 71 2.33 -10.67 13.29
N VAL A 72 1.63 -10.05 14.25
CA VAL A 72 0.20 -10.30 14.51
C VAL A 72 -0.63 -9.95 13.28
N GLN A 73 -0.35 -8.81 12.64
CA GLN A 73 -1.05 -8.40 11.43
C GLN A 73 -0.85 -9.41 10.27
N ARG A 74 0.37 -9.94 10.11
CA ARG A 74 0.68 -10.95 9.09
C ARG A 74 -0.04 -12.27 9.37
N GLU A 75 -0.07 -12.73 10.61
CA GLU A 75 -0.78 -13.95 11.01
C GLU A 75 -2.27 -13.85 10.71
N VAL A 76 -2.89 -12.72 11.08
CA VAL A 76 -4.30 -12.45 10.79
C VAL A 76 -4.55 -12.43 9.27
N GLN A 77 -3.63 -11.89 8.47
CA GLN A 77 -3.78 -11.78 7.02
C GLN A 77 -3.35 -13.02 6.23
N ALA A 78 -2.74 -14.03 6.87
CA ALA A 78 -2.20 -15.21 6.18
C ALA A 78 -3.23 -15.95 5.30
N PRO A 79 -4.50 -16.17 5.74
CA PRO A 79 -5.50 -16.82 4.87
C PRO A 79 -5.79 -16.04 3.58
N ALA A 80 -5.82 -14.70 3.66
CA ALA A 80 -6.01 -13.86 2.49
C ALA A 80 -4.76 -13.92 1.59
N GLN A 81 -3.55 -13.86 2.15
CA GLN A 81 -2.31 -13.99 1.38
C GLN A 81 -2.25 -15.30 0.60
N ASP A 82 -2.60 -16.43 1.23
CA ASP A 82 -2.59 -17.72 0.57
C ASP A 82 -3.61 -17.79 -0.57
N ALA A 83 -4.82 -17.25 -0.38
CA ALA A 83 -5.82 -17.18 -1.44
C ALA A 83 -5.39 -16.27 -2.61
N PHE A 84 -4.87 -15.07 -2.33
CA PHE A 84 -4.41 -14.13 -3.36
C PHE A 84 -3.15 -14.60 -4.09
N ARG A 85 -2.32 -15.46 -3.47
CA ARG A 85 -1.16 -16.09 -4.13
C ARG A 85 -1.59 -16.97 -5.31
N LEU A 86 -2.76 -17.60 -5.24
CA LEU A 86 -3.29 -18.49 -6.28
C LEU A 86 -3.92 -17.74 -7.46
N VAL A 87 -4.22 -16.45 -7.31
CA VAL A 87 -4.80 -15.62 -8.38
C VAL A 87 -3.68 -14.94 -9.16
N PRO A 88 -3.54 -15.18 -10.47
CA PRO A 88 -2.52 -14.53 -11.29
C PRO A 88 -2.76 -13.02 -11.35
N SER A 89 -1.67 -12.27 -11.46
CA SER A 89 -1.72 -10.82 -11.68
C SER A 89 -1.68 -10.54 -13.18
N PRO A 90 -2.51 -9.63 -13.70
CA PRO A 90 -2.43 -9.24 -15.11
C PRO A 90 -1.01 -8.77 -15.45
N PRO A 91 -0.38 -9.26 -16.53
CA PRO A 91 1.00 -8.92 -16.85
C PRO A 91 1.18 -7.42 -17.11
N GLU A 92 0.15 -6.73 -17.59
CA GLU A 92 0.14 -5.28 -17.83
C GLU A 92 0.31 -4.47 -16.54
N CYS A 93 -0.02 -5.07 -15.38
CA CYS A 93 0.24 -4.42 -14.10
C CYS A 93 1.73 -4.35 -13.76
N ASN A 94 2.63 -5.07 -14.46
CA ASN A 94 4.07 -4.92 -14.24
C ASN A 94 4.60 -3.58 -14.75
N ASP A 95 3.89 -2.94 -15.68
CA ASP A 95 4.28 -1.66 -16.29
C ASP A 95 3.71 -0.44 -15.54
N ILE A 96 3.03 -0.67 -14.41
CA ILE A 96 2.41 0.37 -13.59
C ILE A 96 3.23 0.59 -12.33
N ASP A 97 3.99 1.68 -12.30
CA ASP A 97 4.78 2.06 -11.12
C ASP A 97 3.92 2.69 -10.02
N ASP A 98 4.28 2.41 -8.76
CA ASP A 98 3.80 3.18 -7.62
C ASP A 98 4.17 4.66 -7.81
N TRP A 99 3.24 5.56 -7.49
CA TRP A 99 3.45 7.01 -7.62
C TRP A 99 2.78 7.76 -6.47
N GLU A 100 3.37 8.84 -6.01
CA GLU A 100 2.79 9.71 -4.98
C GLU A 100 3.19 11.16 -5.29
N GLU A 101 2.26 12.09 -5.09
CA GLU A 101 2.53 13.52 -5.20
C GLU A 101 3.66 13.89 -4.24
N GLU A 102 4.74 14.48 -4.77
CA GLU A 102 5.84 14.96 -3.94
C GLU A 102 5.34 16.14 -3.09
N ASN A 103 5.10 15.89 -1.81
CA ASN A 103 4.88 16.95 -0.85
C ASN A 103 6.21 17.32 -0.19
N VAL A 104 6.64 18.58 -0.33
CA VAL A 104 7.93 19.12 0.17
C VAL A 104 8.20 18.80 1.65
N PRO A 105 7.20 18.83 2.58
CA PRO A 105 7.40 18.42 3.97
C PRO A 105 7.71 16.92 4.14
N THR A 106 7.12 16.06 3.33
CA THR A 106 7.33 14.59 3.41
C THR A 106 8.73 14.19 2.93
N LEU A 107 9.27 14.90 1.93
CA LEU A 107 10.65 14.71 1.48
C LEU A 107 11.67 15.16 2.55
N ALA A 108 11.39 16.26 3.27
CA ALA A 108 12.22 16.71 4.39
C ALA A 108 12.21 15.70 5.56
N MET A 109 11.07 15.09 5.86
CA MET A 109 10.99 14.04 6.89
C MET A 109 11.69 12.74 6.47
N LYS A 110 11.56 12.30 5.21
CA LYS A 110 12.29 11.14 4.67
C LYS A 110 13.81 11.40 4.65
N ALA A 111 14.25 12.60 4.26
CA ALA A 111 15.66 12.98 4.28
C ALA A 111 16.23 13.06 5.71
N ALA A 112 15.45 13.52 6.69
CA ALA A 112 15.83 13.52 8.10
C ALA A 112 15.94 12.08 8.65
N ALA A 113 15.03 11.18 8.29
CA ALA A 113 15.08 9.78 8.68
C ALA A 113 16.30 9.04 8.11
N PHE A 114 16.73 9.36 6.88
CA PHE A 114 17.97 8.85 6.30
C PHE A 114 19.24 9.38 6.98
N LYS A 115 19.22 10.63 7.48
CA LYS A 115 20.35 11.21 8.22
C LYS A 115 20.50 10.67 9.65
N PHE A 116 19.45 10.07 10.20
CA PHE A 116 19.42 9.51 11.57
C PHE A 116 19.76 8.02 11.65
N GLN A 117 20.36 7.41 10.62
CA GLN A 117 21.02 6.11 10.78
C GLN A 117 22.41 6.34 11.38
N PRO A 118 22.67 6.00 12.66
CA PRO A 118 24.03 6.03 13.18
C PRO A 118 24.86 4.99 12.42
N ASN A 119 25.90 5.49 11.78
CA ASN A 119 26.94 4.72 11.09
C ASN A 119 27.60 3.78 12.11
N ASN A 120 27.13 2.54 12.22
CA ASN A 120 27.78 1.50 13.03
C ASN A 120 29.02 0.98 12.29
N ARG A 121 30.03 1.86 12.12
CA ARG A 121 31.42 1.41 12.03
C ARG A 121 31.90 1.18 13.45
N LYS A 122 31.95 -0.07 13.87
CA LYS A 122 32.82 -0.45 14.98
C LYS A 122 34.26 -0.29 14.50
N GLU A 123 34.90 0.77 14.96
CA GLU A 123 36.36 0.83 15.03
C GLU A 123 36.85 -0.27 15.98
N GLY A 124 38.00 -0.85 15.65
CA GLY A 124 38.60 -1.96 16.38
C GLY A 124 39.36 -1.57 17.64
N SER A 125 40.15 -2.55 18.10
CA SER A 125 41.04 -2.59 19.27
C SER A 125 40.34 -3.02 20.57
N LEU A 126 40.84 -3.98 21.37
CA LEU A 126 42.18 -4.59 21.48
C LEU A 126 42.20 -6.08 21.08
#